data_AF-A0A958KD93-F1
#
_entry.id   AF-A0A958KD93-F1
#
_cell.length_a   1.000
_cell.length_b   1.000
_cell.length_c   1.000
_cell.angle_alpha   90.00
_cell.angle_beta   90.00
_cell.angle_gamma   90.00
#
_symmetry.space_group_name_H-M   'P 1'
#
loop_
_entity.id
_entity.type
_entity.pdbx_description
1 polymer ?
#
loop_
_entity_poly.entity_id
_entity_poly.type
_entity_poly.pdbx_seq_one_letter_code
_entity_poly.pdbx_strand_id
1 'polypeptide(L)'
;MFQVNTSNPNKLREFERYLGAVESTLNDLPEPDADPLTVIRYKASQFSDVLVDDTILDIAGEDIGVKVRWKLNELDRYIGQSARFICLLGVLRGEHVYIFKGELSGSIVPARGKSFGFLPYFLPNGVKQTLAENLPDELNPRYFAVKALLENRPWRVCAPLPLWSGPFQQKLKS
;
A
#
# COMPACT_ATOMS: atom_id res chain seq x y z
N MET A 1 22.21 -2.27 -3.65
CA MET A 1 21.05 -2.61 -4.50
C MET A 1 19.85 -2.82 -3.58
N PHE A 2 18.64 -2.45 -3.97
CA PHE A 2 17.45 -2.68 -3.13
C PHE A 2 16.89 -4.08 -3.39
N GLN A 3 16.43 -4.75 -2.33
CA GLN A 3 15.65 -5.97 -2.44
C GLN A 3 14.18 -5.67 -2.06
N VAL A 4 13.24 -6.24 -2.80
CA VAL A 4 11.79 -6.03 -2.62
C VAL A 4 11.07 -7.38 -2.60
N ASN A 5 10.19 -7.61 -1.63
CA ASN A 5 9.31 -8.77 -1.64
C ASN A 5 7.91 -8.38 -2.14
N THR A 6 7.58 -8.74 -3.38
CA THR A 6 6.25 -8.48 -3.95
C THR A 6 5.91 -9.48 -5.05
N SER A 7 4.72 -10.08 -5.00
CA SER A 7 4.20 -10.95 -6.06
C SER A 7 3.42 -10.19 -7.14
N ASN A 8 3.26 -8.87 -7.00
CA ASN A 8 2.51 -8.06 -7.95
C ASN A 8 3.46 -7.47 -9.01
N PRO A 9 3.36 -7.88 -10.30
CA PRO A 9 4.27 -7.43 -11.35
C PRO A 9 4.13 -5.93 -11.66
N ASN A 10 2.96 -5.32 -11.42
CA ASN A 10 2.80 -3.88 -11.59
C ASN A 10 3.57 -3.12 -10.49
N LYS A 11 3.52 -3.61 -9.24
CA LYS A 11 4.29 -3.00 -8.14
C LYS A 11 5.79 -3.15 -8.36
N LEU A 12 6.25 -4.31 -8.84
CA LEU A 12 7.65 -4.52 -9.15
C LEU A 12 8.14 -3.52 -10.19
N ARG A 13 7.40 -3.33 -11.29
CA ARG A 13 7.71 -2.32 -12.32
C ARG A 13 7.80 -0.90 -11.77
N GLU A 14 6.93 -0.54 -10.83
CA GLU A 14 7.01 0.76 -10.16
C GLU A 14 8.27 0.89 -9.30
N PHE A 15 8.62 -0.15 -8.52
CA PHE A 15 9.87 -0.15 -7.75
C PHE A 15 11.10 -0.04 -8.64
N GLU A 16 11.17 -0.81 -9.73
CA GLU A 16 12.26 -0.71 -10.71
C GLU A 16 12.39 0.70 -11.29
N ARG A 17 11.26 1.32 -11.61
CA ARG A 17 11.22 2.70 -12.12
C ARG A 17 11.69 3.72 -11.09
N TYR A 18 11.36 3.55 -9.80
CA TYR A 18 11.66 4.54 -8.76
C TYR A 18 13.02 4.34 -8.07
N LEU A 19 13.48 3.09 -7.96
CA LEU A 19 14.70 2.71 -7.23
C LEU A 19 15.85 2.30 -8.17
N GLY A 20 15.58 2.11 -9.47
CA GLY A 20 16.51 1.51 -10.42
C GLY A 20 16.51 -0.02 -10.32
N ALA A 21 17.66 -0.66 -10.55
CA ALA A 21 17.77 -2.12 -10.44
C ALA A 21 17.39 -2.60 -9.02
N VAL A 22 16.39 -3.47 -8.93
CA VAL A 22 15.95 -4.12 -7.68
C VAL A 22 15.99 -5.63 -7.84
N GLU A 23 16.30 -6.32 -6.74
CA GLU A 23 16.12 -7.77 -6.65
C GLU A 23 14.73 -8.07 -6.07
N SER A 24 13.97 -8.97 -6.69
CA SER A 24 12.62 -9.30 -6.24
C SER A 24 12.51 -10.69 -5.67
N THR A 25 11.83 -10.85 -4.54
CA THR A 25 11.38 -12.15 -4.02
C THR A 25 9.86 -12.26 -4.04
N LEU A 26 9.37 -13.50 -4.13
CA LEU A 26 7.94 -13.83 -4.28
C LEU A 26 7.38 -14.58 -3.07
N ASN A 27 7.86 -14.27 -1.86
CA ASN A 27 7.38 -14.93 -0.65
C ASN A 27 5.98 -14.40 -0.31
N ASP A 28 4.96 -15.26 -0.45
CA ASP A 28 3.59 -14.97 -0.01
C ASP A 28 3.52 -15.07 1.51
N LEU A 29 3.21 -13.95 2.17
CA LEU A 29 3.10 -13.87 3.62
C LEU A 29 1.63 -13.81 4.02
N PRO A 30 1.24 -14.49 5.13
CA PRO A 30 -0.07 -14.25 5.71
C PRO A 30 -0.14 -12.82 6.25
N GLU A 31 -1.25 -12.12 6.01
CA GLU A 31 -1.42 -10.73 6.46
C GLU A 31 -2.28 -10.70 7.73
N PRO A 32 -1.80 -10.12 8.85
CA PRO A 32 -2.62 -9.95 10.06
C PRO A 32 -3.96 -9.30 9.74
N ASP A 33 -5.04 -9.77 10.35
CA ASP A 33 -6.31 -9.03 10.38
C ASP A 33 -6.23 -7.99 11.49
N ALA A 34 -5.52 -6.90 11.18
CA ALA A 34 -5.18 -5.82 12.10
C ALA A 34 -5.08 -4.48 11.35
N ASP A 35 -4.76 -3.42 12.08
CA ASP A 35 -4.54 -2.10 11.49
C ASP A 35 -3.34 -2.09 10.50
N PRO A 36 -3.30 -1.12 9.56
CA PRO A 36 -2.23 -1.03 8.56
C PRO A 36 -0.81 -0.99 9.12
N LEU A 37 -0.60 -0.35 10.27
CA LEU A 37 0.72 -0.25 10.90
C LEU A 37 1.16 -1.64 11.40
N THR A 38 0.26 -2.40 12.00
CA THR A 38 0.53 -3.78 12.42
C THR A 38 0.85 -4.68 11.22
N VAL A 39 0.10 -4.59 10.13
CA VAL A 39 0.32 -5.40 8.91
C VAL A 39 1.69 -5.13 8.30
N ILE A 40 2.04 -3.86 8.04
CA ILE A 40 3.34 -3.54 7.43
C ILE A 40 4.51 -3.88 8.36
N ARG A 41 4.35 -3.67 9.67
CA ARG A 41 5.36 -4.02 10.67
C ARG A 41 5.62 -5.53 10.71
N TYR A 42 4.55 -6.33 10.70
CA TYR A 42 4.66 -7.79 10.65
C TYR A 42 5.40 -8.23 9.38
N LYS A 43 4.95 -7.75 8.20
CA LYS A 43 5.56 -8.10 6.90
C LYS A 43 7.04 -7.76 6.84
N ALA A 44 7.42 -6.56 7.30
CA ALA A 44 8.81 -6.11 7.30
C ALA A 44 9.69 -6.93 8.25
N SER A 45 9.11 -7.46 9.33
CA SER A 45 9.84 -8.25 10.33
C SER A 45 10.15 -9.68 9.86
N GLN A 46 9.66 -10.10 8.68
CA GLN A 46 9.90 -11.45 8.14
C GLN A 46 11.19 -11.53 7.31
N PHE A 47 11.85 -10.40 7.06
CA PHE A 47 13.03 -10.31 6.20
C PHE A 47 14.03 -9.33 6.81
N SER A 48 15.32 -9.49 6.54
CA SER A 48 16.35 -8.48 6.85
C SER A 48 16.66 -7.68 5.58
N ASP A 49 16.64 -6.34 5.67
CA ASP A 49 17.00 -5.43 4.58
C ASP A 49 16.18 -5.58 3.28
N VAL A 50 14.98 -6.18 3.35
CA VAL A 50 14.04 -6.29 2.23
C VAL A 50 12.88 -5.33 2.40
N LEU A 51 12.57 -4.60 1.34
CA LEU A 51 11.40 -3.73 1.26
C LEU A 51 10.13 -4.56 1.07
N VAL A 52 9.12 -4.31 1.89
CA VAL A 52 7.75 -4.76 1.69
C VAL A 52 6.83 -3.57 1.55
N ASP A 53 5.70 -3.74 0.86
CA ASP A 53 4.68 -2.70 0.76
C ASP A 53 3.30 -3.17 1.22
N ASP A 54 2.51 -2.20 1.67
CA ASP A 54 1.07 -2.36 1.82
C ASP A 54 0.32 -1.18 1.21
N THR A 55 -0.86 -1.47 0.64
CA THR A 55 -1.67 -0.54 -0.14
C THR A 55 -3.05 -0.45 0.49
N ILE A 56 -3.40 0.74 0.97
CA ILE A 56 -4.59 0.97 1.79
C ILE A 56 -5.49 1.99 1.09
N LEU A 57 -6.79 1.70 1.09
CA LEU A 57 -7.83 2.69 0.83
C LEU A 57 -8.58 2.92 2.13
N ASP A 58 -8.52 4.16 2.60
CA ASP A 58 -9.24 4.62 3.78
C ASP A 58 -10.38 5.54 3.33
N ILE A 59 -11.61 5.21 3.70
CA ILE A 59 -12.81 6.00 3.37
C ILE A 59 -13.36 6.58 4.68
N ALA A 60 -13.62 7.88 4.70
CA ALA A 60 -14.03 8.57 5.91
C ALA A 60 -15.30 7.95 6.52
N GLY A 61 -15.23 7.56 7.79
CA GLY A 61 -16.34 6.96 8.54
C GLY A 61 -16.47 5.44 8.37
N GLU A 62 -15.59 4.79 7.62
CA GLU A 62 -15.73 3.38 7.25
C GLU A 62 -14.51 2.55 7.66
N ASP A 63 -14.76 1.34 8.17
CA ASP A 63 -13.71 0.35 8.44
C ASP A 63 -13.49 -0.53 7.20
N ILE A 64 -12.78 0.03 6.21
CA ILE A 64 -12.39 -0.65 4.97
C ILE A 64 -10.90 -0.99 4.98
N GLY A 65 -10.05 -0.06 5.44
CA GLY A 65 -8.63 -0.29 5.78
C GLY A 65 -7.85 -1.17 4.78
N VAL A 66 -7.13 -2.15 5.33
CA VAL A 66 -6.33 -3.14 4.57
C VAL A 66 -7.17 -4.11 3.72
N LYS A 67 -8.50 -4.11 3.91
CA LYS A 67 -9.43 -5.04 3.25
C LYS A 67 -9.94 -4.54 1.90
N VAL A 68 -9.34 -3.49 1.34
CA VAL A 68 -9.79 -2.89 0.07
C VAL A 68 -9.94 -3.89 -1.07
N ARG A 69 -9.09 -4.93 -1.12
CA ARG A 69 -9.18 -6.01 -2.13
C ARG A 69 -10.51 -6.78 -2.07
N TRP A 70 -11.11 -6.87 -0.89
CA TRP A 70 -12.30 -7.69 -0.63
C TRP A 70 -13.61 -6.91 -0.77
N LYS A 71 -13.57 -5.58 -0.63
CA LYS A 71 -14.75 -4.70 -0.67
C LYS A 71 -14.87 -3.88 -1.96
N LEU A 72 -14.17 -4.24 -3.04
CA LEU A 72 -14.25 -3.51 -4.32
C LEU A 72 -15.68 -3.40 -4.85
N ASN A 73 -16.48 -4.45 -4.67
CA ASN A 73 -17.89 -4.50 -5.12
C ASN A 73 -18.82 -3.60 -4.29
N GLU A 74 -18.33 -3.01 -3.20
CA GLU A 74 -19.11 -2.12 -2.33
C GLU A 74 -18.74 -0.65 -2.54
N LEU A 75 -17.75 -0.33 -3.38
CA LEU A 75 -17.25 1.04 -3.56
C LEU A 75 -18.32 2.01 -4.08
N ASP A 76 -19.28 1.52 -4.86
CA ASP A 76 -20.42 2.33 -5.33
C ASP A 76 -21.27 2.89 -4.17
N ARG A 77 -21.29 2.24 -3.00
CA ARG A 77 -22.01 2.74 -1.81
C ARG A 77 -21.34 3.96 -1.19
N TYR A 78 -20.07 4.19 -1.51
CA TYR A 78 -19.26 5.25 -0.93
C TYR A 78 -19.08 6.46 -1.87
N ILE A 79 -19.77 6.49 -3.01
CA ILE A 79 -19.71 7.63 -3.94
C ILE A 79 -20.02 8.95 -3.20
N GLY A 80 -19.15 9.95 -3.40
CA GLY A 80 -19.23 11.25 -2.74
C GLY A 80 -18.46 11.33 -1.41
N GLN A 81 -18.03 10.20 -0.85
CA GLN A 81 -17.25 10.20 0.39
C GLN A 81 -15.79 10.60 0.15
N SER A 82 -15.22 11.27 1.16
CA SER A 82 -13.78 11.55 1.21
C SER A 82 -12.99 10.27 1.44
N ALA A 83 -11.85 10.13 0.76
CA ALA A 83 -10.99 8.97 0.86
C ALA A 83 -9.50 9.34 0.83
N ARG A 84 -8.67 8.42 1.31
CA ARG A 84 -7.21 8.48 1.24
C ARG A 84 -6.67 7.20 0.64
N PHE A 85 -5.83 7.35 -0.39
CA PHE A 85 -5.00 6.27 -0.89
C PHE A 85 -3.65 6.37 -0.19
N ILE A 86 -3.29 5.35 0.59
CA ILE A 86 -2.05 5.29 1.37
C ILE A 86 -1.20 4.12 0.88
N CYS A 87 0.10 4.34 0.78
CA CYS A 87 1.09 3.28 0.63
C CYS A 87 2.09 3.34 1.78
N LEU A 88 2.26 2.21 2.46
CA LEU A 88 3.29 2.03 3.48
C LEU A 88 4.40 1.16 2.90
N LEU A 89 5.65 1.58 3.06
CA LEU A 89 6.83 0.75 2.84
C LEU A 89 7.45 0.41 4.18
N GLY A 90 7.79 -0.84 4.39
CA GLY A 90 8.46 -1.32 5.60
C GLY A 90 9.78 -1.99 5.27
N VAL A 91 10.78 -1.80 6.14
CA VAL A 91 12.06 -2.52 6.08
C VAL A 91 12.62 -2.72 7.49
N LEU A 92 13.03 -3.94 7.81
CA LEU A 92 13.79 -4.24 9.01
C LEU A 92 15.27 -3.95 8.75
N ARG A 93 15.88 -3.07 9.55
CA ARG A 93 17.32 -2.80 9.55
C ARG A 93 17.85 -2.85 10.97
N GLY A 94 18.77 -3.78 11.23
CA GLY A 94 19.21 -4.08 12.59
C GLY A 94 18.02 -4.48 13.47
N GLU A 95 17.85 -3.80 14.60
CA GLU A 95 16.80 -4.11 15.57
C GLU A 95 15.50 -3.31 15.38
N HIS A 96 15.33 -2.60 14.25
CA HIS A 96 14.20 -1.69 14.05
C HIS A 96 13.54 -1.87 12.69
N VAL A 97 12.20 -1.78 12.70
CA VAL A 97 11.40 -1.65 11.49
C VAL A 97 11.19 -0.17 11.18
N TYR A 98 11.68 0.25 10.02
CA TYR A 98 11.50 1.59 9.47
C TYR A 98 10.33 1.58 8.51
N ILE A 99 9.40 2.52 8.71
CA ILE A 99 8.18 2.62 7.91
C ILE A 99 8.12 3.97 7.24
N PHE A 100 7.97 3.97 5.92
CA PHE A 100 7.84 5.15 5.08
C PHE A 100 6.42 5.21 4.53
N LYS A 101 5.86 6.42 4.43
CA LYS A 101 4.47 6.62 4.03
C LYS A 101 4.41 7.58 2.85
N GLY A 102 3.64 7.20 1.85
CA GLY A 102 3.05 8.12 0.89
C GLY A 102 1.54 8.08 1.00
N GLU A 103 0.89 9.21 0.76
CA GLU A 103 -0.56 9.32 0.81
C GLU A 103 -1.07 10.33 -0.20
N LEU A 104 -2.29 10.10 -0.66
CA LEU A 104 -3.01 10.99 -1.57
C LEU A 104 -4.46 11.10 -1.09
N SER A 105 -4.93 12.34 -0.91
CA SER A 105 -6.32 12.62 -0.58
C SER A 105 -7.17 12.74 -1.85
N GLY A 106 -8.40 12.26 -1.76
CA GLY A 106 -9.36 12.26 -2.86
C GLY A 106 -10.76 11.96 -2.38
N SER A 107 -11.61 11.56 -3.31
CA SER A 107 -12.97 11.10 -3.06
C SER A 107 -13.29 9.87 -3.90
N ILE A 108 -14.34 9.16 -3.47
CA ILE A 108 -14.90 8.06 -4.23
C ILE A 108 -15.91 8.61 -5.23
N VAL A 109 -15.79 8.19 -6.49
CA VAL A 109 -16.65 8.57 -7.61
C VAL A 109 -17.11 7.32 -8.36
N PRO A 110 -18.13 7.41 -9.23
CA PRO A 110 -18.46 6.31 -10.13
C PRO A 110 -17.23 5.86 -10.92
N ALA A 111 -17.09 4.56 -11.13
CA ALA A 111 -15.94 3.99 -11.80
C ALA A 111 -15.72 4.58 -13.20
N ARG A 112 -14.52 5.08 -13.47
CA ARG A 112 -14.09 5.55 -14.79
C ARG A 112 -12.69 5.01 -15.11
N GLY A 113 -12.44 4.70 -16.38
CA GLY A 113 -11.20 4.07 -16.83
C GLY A 113 -11.15 2.55 -16.61
N LYS A 114 -10.07 1.90 -17.06
CA LYS A 114 -9.86 0.45 -16.90
C LYS A 114 -8.57 0.19 -16.13
N SER A 115 -8.70 -0.22 -14.87
CA SER A 115 -7.57 -0.61 -14.02
C SER A 115 -8.05 -1.58 -12.93
N PHE A 116 -7.11 -2.15 -12.18
CA PHE A 116 -7.39 -3.05 -11.07
C PHE A 116 -7.65 -2.29 -9.76
N GLY A 117 -8.31 -2.96 -8.82
CA GLY A 117 -8.54 -2.42 -7.49
C GLY A 117 -9.50 -1.23 -7.49
N PHE A 118 -9.25 -0.28 -6.60
CA PHE A 118 -10.10 0.89 -6.40
C PHE A 118 -9.72 2.09 -7.29
N LEU A 119 -8.69 1.97 -8.14
CA LEU A 119 -8.21 3.08 -8.97
C LEU A 119 -9.29 3.68 -9.88
N PRO A 120 -10.23 2.90 -10.45
CA PRO A 120 -11.34 3.47 -11.22
C PRO A 120 -12.29 4.34 -10.40
N TYR A 121 -12.36 4.11 -9.10
CA TYR A 121 -13.26 4.77 -8.16
C TYR A 121 -12.62 5.96 -7.45
N PHE A 122 -11.30 6.11 -7.49
CA PHE A 122 -10.59 7.14 -6.74
C PHE A 122 -10.31 8.37 -7.61
N LEU A 123 -10.90 9.51 -7.24
CA LEU A 123 -10.62 10.83 -7.82
C LEU A 123 -9.74 11.63 -6.86
N PRO A 124 -8.46 11.90 -7.19
CA PRO A 124 -7.62 12.75 -6.35
C PRO A 124 -8.17 14.19 -6.26
N ASN A 125 -7.89 14.85 -5.13
CA ASN A 125 -8.27 16.24 -4.95
C ASN A 125 -7.55 17.14 -5.97
N GLY A 126 -8.29 18.09 -6.57
CA GLY A 126 -7.72 19.09 -7.48
C GLY A 126 -7.52 18.63 -8.93
N VAL A 127 -7.87 17.39 -9.28
CA VAL A 127 -7.83 16.88 -10.68
C VAL A 127 -9.21 16.41 -11.15
N LYS A 128 -9.36 16.14 -12.45
CA LYS A 128 -10.64 15.75 -13.08
C LYS A 128 -10.74 14.26 -13.44
N GLN A 129 -9.59 13.56 -13.47
CA GLN A 129 -9.46 12.18 -13.90
C GLN A 129 -9.29 11.25 -12.70
N THR A 130 -9.88 10.06 -12.76
CA THR A 130 -9.60 9.00 -11.77
C THR A 130 -8.20 8.44 -11.99
N LEU A 131 -7.68 7.71 -11.01
CA LEU A 131 -6.37 7.06 -11.14
C LEU A 131 -6.35 5.93 -12.19
N ALA A 132 -7.50 5.41 -12.61
CA ALA A 132 -7.53 4.47 -13.74
C ALA A 132 -7.55 5.17 -15.10
N GLU A 133 -7.94 6.44 -15.16
CA GLU A 133 -7.85 7.25 -16.39
C GLU A 133 -6.45 7.86 -16.55
N ASN A 134 -5.82 8.25 -15.45
CA ASN A 134 -4.46 8.81 -15.44
C ASN A 134 -3.80 8.64 -14.05
N LEU A 135 -2.73 7.85 -13.97
CA LEU A 135 -1.91 7.67 -12.75
C LEU A 135 -0.46 8.11 -13.04
N PRO A 136 -0.17 9.42 -13.01
CA PRO A 136 1.20 9.91 -13.01
C PRO A 136 1.88 9.61 -11.66
N ASP A 137 3.20 9.64 -11.62
CA ASP A 137 3.97 9.27 -10.43
C ASP A 137 3.73 10.25 -9.28
N GLU A 138 3.47 11.51 -9.60
CA GLU A 138 3.08 12.58 -8.66
C GLU A 138 1.71 12.36 -8.02
N LEU A 139 0.93 11.39 -8.50
CA LEU A 139 -0.33 10.96 -7.89
C LEU A 139 -0.26 9.50 -7.40
N ASN A 140 0.94 8.94 -7.30
CA ASN A 140 1.15 7.58 -6.82
C ASN A 140 1.76 7.58 -5.41
N PRO A 141 1.00 7.24 -4.35
CA PRO A 141 1.50 7.10 -2.98
C PRO A 141 2.78 6.26 -2.85
N ARG A 142 2.98 5.23 -3.68
CA ARG A 142 4.22 4.44 -3.63
C ARG A 142 5.45 5.26 -4.01
N TYR A 143 5.32 6.15 -4.99
CA TYR A 143 6.38 7.07 -5.38
C TYR A 143 6.80 7.96 -4.20
N PHE A 144 5.83 8.52 -3.47
CA PHE A 144 6.11 9.34 -2.28
C PHE A 144 6.74 8.53 -1.14
N ALA A 145 6.28 7.30 -0.90
CA ALA A 145 6.90 6.43 0.10
C ALA A 145 8.36 6.08 -0.28
N VAL A 146 8.64 5.85 -1.56
CA VAL A 146 10.01 5.63 -2.06
C VAL A 146 10.87 6.90 -1.91
N LYS A 147 10.36 8.10 -2.21
CA LYS A 147 11.11 9.34 -1.94
C LYS A 147 11.47 9.47 -0.47
N ALA A 148 10.51 9.23 0.42
CA ALA A 148 10.75 9.28 1.86
C ALA A 148 11.82 8.25 2.30
N LEU A 149 11.82 7.05 1.71
CA LEU A 149 12.86 6.05 1.91
C LEU A 149 14.24 6.55 1.47
N LEU A 150 14.36 7.09 0.25
CA LEU A 150 15.62 7.58 -0.32
C LEU A 150 16.18 8.77 0.47
N GLU A 151 15.31 9.62 0.98
CA GLU A 151 15.65 10.76 1.85
C GLU A 151 15.86 10.36 3.32
N ASN A 152 15.69 9.08 3.66
CA ASN A 152 15.76 8.54 5.01
C ASN A 152 14.87 9.27 6.03
N ARG A 153 13.63 9.57 5.63
CA ARG A 153 12.60 10.22 6.46
C ARG A 153 11.49 9.23 6.85
N PRO A 154 11.72 8.34 7.83
CA PRO A 154 10.70 7.40 8.25
C PRO A 154 9.50 8.13 8.85
N TRP A 155 8.30 7.68 8.50
CA TRP A 155 7.07 8.10 9.16
C TRP A 155 6.95 7.50 10.57
N ARG A 156 7.44 6.26 10.74
CA ARG A 156 7.52 5.56 12.02
C ARG A 156 8.78 4.68 12.08
N VAL A 157 9.30 4.52 13.29
CA VAL A 157 10.30 3.51 13.64
C VAL A 157 9.71 2.69 14.78
N CYS A 158 9.73 1.37 14.64
CA CYS A 158 9.09 0.46 15.59
C CYS A 158 10.02 -0.70 15.94
N ALA A 159 9.80 -1.31 17.10
CA ALA A 159 10.33 -2.64 17.38
C ALA A 159 9.77 -3.66 16.36
N PRO A 160 10.52 -4.71 16.01
CA PRO A 160 10.05 -5.76 15.11
C PRO A 160 8.86 -6.53 15.69
N LEU A 161 8.03 -7.05 14.80
CA LEU A 161 6.91 -7.94 15.11
C LEU A 161 7.09 -9.26 14.32
N PRO A 162 8.03 -10.13 14.74
CA PRO A 162 8.28 -11.38 14.03
C PRO A 162 7.12 -12.38 14.17
N LEU A 163 6.40 -12.34 15.29
CA LEU A 163 5.28 -13.23 15.61
C LEU A 163 3.97 -12.45 15.69
N TRP A 164 2.89 -13.07 15.23
CA TRP A 164 1.52 -12.57 15.35
C TRP A 164 0.64 -13.66 15.95
N SER A 165 -0.03 -13.35 17.07
CA SER A 165 -0.93 -14.28 17.77
C SER A 165 -2.41 -14.03 17.49
N GLY A 166 -2.74 -12.98 16.75
CA GLY A 166 -4.12 -12.67 16.37
C GLY A 166 -4.56 -13.39 15.09
N PRO A 167 -5.78 -13.12 14.62
CA PRO A 167 -6.27 -13.67 13.36
C PRO A 167 -5.47 -13.12 12.16
N PHE A 168 -5.36 -13.94 11.12
CA PHE A 168 -4.90 -13.50 9.80
C PHE A 168 -6.10 -13.26 8.89
N GLN A 169 -5.95 -12.37 7.91
CA GLN A 169 -6.96 -12.14 6.90
C GLN A 169 -7.27 -13.43 6.16
N GLN A 170 -8.56 -13.78 6.07
CA GLN A 170 -8.99 -14.92 5.28
C GLN A 170 -9.01 -14.51 3.80
N LYS A 171 -8.22 -15.21 2.97
CA LYS A 171 -8.39 -15.10 1.51
C LYS A 171 -9.75 -15.73 1.17
N LEU A 172 -10.72 -14.93 0.71
CA LEU A 172 -11.95 -15.52 0.15
C LEU A 172 -11.52 -16.42 -1.02
N LYS A 173 -12.00 -17.67 -1.02
CA LYS A 173 -11.87 -18.56 -2.18
C LYS A 173 -12.59 -17.86 -3.33
N SER A 174 -11.83 -17.41 -4.32
CA SER A 174 -12.34 -16.94 -5.61
C SER A 174 -13.12 -18.04 -6.31
#